data_AF-A0A7V9GGZ7-F1
#
_entry.id   AF-A0A7V9GGZ7-F1
#
_cell.length_a   1.000
_cell.length_b   1.000
_cell.length_c   1.000
_cell.angle_alpha   90.00
_cell.angle_beta   90.00
_cell.angle_gamma   90.00
#
_symmetry.space_group_name_H-M   'P 1'
#
loop_
_entity.id
_entity.type
_entity.pdbx_description
1 polymer ?
#
loop_
_entity_poly.entity_id
_entity_poly.type
_entity_poly.pdbx_seq_one_letter_code
_entity_poly.pdbx_strand_id
1 'polypeptide(L)'
;MTVTALPAPDPGPPAGPDPLLVRPWPDPVLDELGHDPRSSYCERFWLPLLGPSATLLARRLAEELEAAPDGFDLPLADGARSLGLGVKGGRHGPFVRTVGRLVAFRLAHLDPRDGVLLTRRKLAPLTRVQIEKLPRPLRDEHAEWQAHDRRTPDVERLRRRSRQLALSLLECGESRDEAERQLHRWRYHPALTRESVTWAWERHCTALAAAGPPPGHRGAPDHPDGWSTAPRLQPRPTGVPPTTATGGAEHPAPDADRGALDHPDGWPPTPRTTTGPTGVQPTTRTGGAEHLGPDADGAA
;
A
#
# COMPACT_ATOMS: atom_id res chain seq x y z
N MET A 1 -26.50 -19.11 20.49
CA MET A 1 -25.45 -18.93 19.46
C MET A 1 -26.14 -18.52 18.17
N THR A 2 -26.13 -17.23 17.86
CA THR A 2 -26.87 -16.68 16.71
C THR A 2 -25.90 -16.54 15.55
N VAL A 3 -25.99 -17.46 14.59
CA VAL A 3 -25.22 -17.41 13.34
C VAL A 3 -25.73 -16.22 12.54
N THR A 4 -24.91 -15.18 12.40
CA THR A 4 -25.20 -14.06 11.49
C THR A 4 -24.95 -14.54 10.07
N ALA A 5 -26.03 -14.71 9.32
CA ALA A 5 -25.99 -15.09 7.91
C ALA A 5 -25.28 -14.00 7.09
N LEU A 6 -24.37 -14.42 6.23
CA LEU A 6 -23.77 -13.60 5.18
C LEU A 6 -24.89 -13.06 4.28
N PRO A 7 -24.92 -11.74 3.94
CA PRO A 7 -25.95 -11.21 3.04
C PRO A 7 -25.89 -11.93 1.68
N ALA A 8 -27.06 -12.16 1.10
CA ALA A 8 -27.23 -12.78 -0.21
C ALA A 8 -26.35 -12.09 -1.28
N PRO A 9 -25.83 -12.84 -2.27
CA PRO A 9 -25.08 -12.22 -3.36
C PRO A 9 -25.97 -11.20 -4.08
N ASP A 10 -25.48 -9.96 -4.13
CA ASP A 10 -26.05 -8.84 -4.86
C ASP A 10 -26.48 -9.29 -6.27
N PRO A 11 -27.70 -8.99 -6.75
CA PRO A 11 -28.12 -9.36 -8.10
C PRO A 11 -27.09 -8.83 -9.10
N GLY A 12 -26.36 -9.76 -9.72
CA GLY A 12 -25.22 -9.48 -10.59
C GLY A 12 -25.45 -8.32 -11.55
N PRO A 13 -24.36 -7.64 -11.97
CA PRO A 13 -24.42 -6.32 -12.57
C PRO A 13 -25.47 -6.25 -13.69
N PRO A 14 -26.24 -5.15 -13.81
CA PRO A 14 -27.13 -4.96 -14.94
C PRO A 14 -26.35 -5.16 -16.25
N ALA A 15 -27.04 -5.54 -17.34
CA ALA A 15 -26.42 -5.50 -18.66
C ALA A 15 -25.99 -4.05 -18.91
N GLY A 16 -24.70 -3.78 -18.69
CA GLY A 16 -24.13 -2.44 -18.77
C GLY A 16 -24.14 -1.92 -20.21
N PRO A 17 -23.71 -0.67 -20.41
CA PRO A 17 -23.47 -0.15 -21.75
C PRO A 17 -22.50 -1.07 -22.52
N ASP A 18 -22.76 -1.26 -23.82
CA ASP A 18 -21.87 -1.92 -24.77
C ASP A 18 -21.43 -0.85 -25.79
N PRO A 19 -20.14 -0.47 -25.86
CA PRO A 19 -19.01 -1.07 -25.15
C PRO A 19 -18.96 -0.75 -23.64
N LEU A 20 -18.35 -1.65 -22.87
CA LEU A 20 -18.10 -1.46 -21.44
C LEU A 20 -16.89 -0.57 -21.26
N LEU A 21 -17.07 0.60 -20.68
CA LEU A 21 -15.95 1.51 -20.41
C LEU A 21 -15.11 0.99 -19.24
N VAL A 22 -13.82 0.77 -19.48
CA VAL A 22 -12.85 0.30 -18.47
C VAL A 22 -11.92 1.44 -18.10
N ARG A 23 -11.76 1.69 -16.79
CA ARG A 23 -10.85 2.73 -16.26
C ARG A 23 -9.97 2.13 -15.16
N PRO A 24 -8.79 2.72 -14.88
CA PRO A 24 -7.95 2.26 -13.77
C PRO A 24 -8.65 2.50 -12.43
N TRP A 25 -8.52 1.54 -11.51
CA TRP A 25 -8.83 1.74 -10.10
C TRP A 25 -7.52 1.93 -9.33
N PRO A 26 -7.09 3.19 -9.08
CA PRO A 26 -5.83 3.45 -8.40
C PRO A 26 -5.90 2.95 -6.96
N ASP A 27 -4.86 2.22 -6.57
CA ASP A 27 -4.62 1.82 -5.19
C ASP A 27 -3.11 1.91 -4.95
N PRO A 28 -2.62 2.96 -4.27
CA PRO A 28 -1.18 3.19 -4.16
C PRO A 28 -0.46 2.05 -3.42
N VAL A 29 -1.16 1.32 -2.55
CA VAL A 29 -0.56 0.21 -1.80
C VAL A 29 -0.41 -1.00 -2.71
N LEU A 30 -1.47 -1.37 -3.46
CA LEU A 30 -1.41 -2.52 -4.36
C LEU A 30 -0.61 -2.23 -5.63
N ASP A 31 -0.62 -1.00 -6.14
CA ASP A 31 0.19 -0.59 -7.27
C ASP A 31 1.69 -0.72 -6.96
N GLU A 32 2.10 -0.57 -5.70
CA GLU A 32 3.47 -0.82 -5.25
C GLU A 32 3.72 -2.29 -4.88
N LEU A 33 2.89 -2.86 -3.99
CA LEU A 33 3.17 -4.12 -3.29
C LEU A 33 2.42 -5.34 -3.85
N GLY A 34 1.50 -5.14 -4.78
CA GLY A 34 0.69 -6.20 -5.35
C GLY A 34 1.42 -7.04 -6.39
N HIS A 35 0.82 -8.16 -6.75
CA HIS A 35 1.27 -9.05 -7.80
C HIS A 35 0.66 -8.67 -9.15
N ASP A 36 1.47 -8.65 -10.19
CA ASP A 36 0.98 -8.57 -11.56
C ASP A 36 0.05 -9.78 -11.85
N PRO A 37 -1.15 -9.61 -12.43
CA PRO A 37 -2.03 -10.72 -12.80
C PRO A 37 -1.37 -11.77 -13.70
N ARG A 38 -0.33 -11.39 -14.43
CA ARG A 38 0.45 -12.26 -15.33
C ARG A 38 1.55 -13.03 -14.62
N SER A 39 1.83 -12.72 -13.35
CA SER A 39 2.87 -13.39 -12.56
C SER A 39 2.52 -14.85 -12.28
N SER A 40 3.56 -15.66 -12.07
CA SER A 40 3.42 -17.06 -11.63
C SER A 40 2.66 -17.19 -10.31
N TYR A 41 2.78 -16.20 -9.41
CA TYR A 41 2.01 -16.14 -8.17
C TYR A 41 0.50 -16.13 -8.46
N CYS A 42 0.05 -15.24 -9.34
CA CYS A 42 -1.36 -15.12 -9.71
C CYS A 42 -1.87 -16.38 -10.43
N GLU A 43 -1.09 -16.90 -11.37
CA GLU A 43 -1.44 -18.14 -12.06
C GLU A 43 -1.56 -19.33 -11.10
N ARG A 44 -0.63 -19.47 -10.14
CA ARG A 44 -0.59 -20.62 -9.24
C ARG A 44 -1.64 -20.57 -8.14
N PHE A 45 -1.83 -19.41 -7.52
CA PHE A 45 -2.62 -19.30 -6.29
C PHE A 45 -3.98 -18.62 -6.48
N TRP A 46 -4.10 -17.66 -7.40
CA TRP A 46 -5.36 -16.97 -7.66
C TRP A 46 -6.28 -17.76 -8.60
N LEU A 47 -5.73 -18.54 -9.54
CA LEU A 47 -6.51 -19.30 -10.52
C LEU A 47 -7.55 -20.25 -9.89
N PRO A 48 -7.27 -21.03 -8.83
CA PRO A 48 -8.27 -21.89 -8.21
C PRO A 48 -9.46 -21.11 -7.61
N LEU A 49 -9.24 -19.85 -7.22
CA LEU A 49 -10.24 -19.01 -6.57
C LEU A 49 -11.04 -18.18 -7.58
N LEU A 50 -10.37 -17.61 -8.59
CA LEU A 50 -10.99 -16.81 -9.65
C LEU A 50 -11.56 -17.65 -10.78
N GLY A 51 -11.00 -18.83 -11.02
CA GLY A 51 -11.25 -19.60 -12.23
C GLY A 51 -10.51 -19.06 -13.46
N PRO A 52 -10.43 -19.86 -14.53
CA PRO A 52 -9.58 -19.58 -15.68
C PRO A 52 -10.00 -18.32 -16.43
N SER A 53 -11.29 -18.17 -16.77
CA SER A 53 -11.77 -17.02 -17.55
C SER A 53 -11.57 -15.69 -16.83
N ALA A 54 -11.78 -15.63 -15.51
CA ALA A 54 -11.59 -14.41 -14.74
C ALA A 54 -10.10 -14.07 -14.60
N THR A 55 -9.24 -15.09 -14.43
CA THR A 55 -7.78 -14.89 -14.39
C THR A 55 -7.26 -14.35 -15.72
N LEU A 56 -7.70 -14.90 -16.85
CA LEU A 56 -7.34 -14.41 -18.18
C LEU A 56 -7.88 -13.01 -18.46
N LEU A 57 -9.13 -12.73 -18.06
CA LEU A 57 -9.69 -11.38 -18.18
C LEU A 57 -8.87 -10.37 -17.36
N ALA A 58 -8.52 -10.67 -16.10
CA ALA A 58 -7.72 -9.78 -15.27
C ALA A 58 -6.34 -9.50 -15.89
N ARG A 59 -5.69 -10.50 -16.49
CA ARG A 59 -4.43 -10.34 -17.24
C ARG A 59 -4.58 -9.39 -18.40
N ARG A 60 -5.62 -9.58 -19.21
CA ARG A 60 -5.90 -8.70 -20.35
C ARG A 60 -6.21 -7.27 -19.91
N LEU A 61 -7.06 -7.09 -18.89
CA LEU A 61 -7.42 -5.75 -18.41
C LEU A 61 -6.19 -4.99 -17.89
N ALA A 62 -5.27 -5.66 -17.19
CA ALA A 62 -4.03 -5.03 -16.73
C ALA A 62 -3.11 -4.65 -17.90
N GLU A 63 -2.94 -5.51 -18.90
CA GLU A 63 -2.15 -5.23 -20.10
C GLU A 63 -2.72 -4.04 -20.90
N GLU A 64 -4.03 -4.02 -21.12
CA GLU A 64 -4.69 -2.93 -21.85
C GLU A 64 -4.64 -1.62 -21.06
N LEU A 65 -4.71 -1.66 -19.71
CA LEU A 65 -4.52 -0.48 -18.86
C LEU A 65 -3.04 -0.03 -18.77
N GLU A 66 -2.07 -0.91 -19.03
CA GLU A 66 -0.68 -0.52 -19.21
C GLU A 66 -0.48 0.22 -20.53
N ALA A 67 -1.13 -0.24 -21.61
CA ALA A 67 -1.08 0.38 -22.94
C ALA A 67 -1.89 1.69 -23.02
N ALA A 68 -3.04 1.74 -22.35
CA ALA A 68 -3.94 2.89 -22.30
C ALA A 68 -4.22 3.27 -20.82
N PRO A 69 -3.34 4.06 -20.17
CA PRO A 69 -3.44 4.39 -18.75
C PRO A 69 -4.72 5.12 -18.36
N ASP A 70 -5.28 5.92 -19.26
CA ASP A 70 -6.54 6.62 -19.02
C ASP A 70 -7.74 5.66 -19.07
N GLY A 71 -7.59 4.47 -19.67
CA GLY A 71 -8.62 3.46 -19.88
C GLY A 71 -9.12 3.37 -21.32
N PHE A 72 -10.00 2.41 -21.58
CA PHE A 72 -10.41 2.00 -22.92
C PHE A 72 -11.85 1.46 -22.97
N ASP A 73 -12.42 1.44 -24.17
CA ASP A 73 -13.73 0.83 -24.42
C ASP A 73 -13.56 -0.67 -24.71
N LEU A 74 -14.30 -1.52 -23.98
CA LEU A 74 -14.29 -2.96 -24.16
C LEU A 74 -15.61 -3.44 -24.78
N PRO A 75 -15.67 -3.68 -26.10
CA PRO A 75 -16.83 -4.31 -26.72
C PRO A 75 -17.08 -5.69 -26.09
N LEU A 76 -18.28 -5.90 -25.55
CA LEU A 76 -18.59 -7.11 -24.76
C LEU A 76 -18.47 -8.38 -25.62
N ALA A 77 -18.87 -8.29 -26.89
CA ALA A 77 -18.79 -9.41 -27.81
C ALA A 77 -17.34 -9.82 -28.12
N ASP A 78 -16.44 -8.85 -28.31
CA ASP A 78 -15.04 -9.12 -28.62
C ASP A 78 -14.26 -9.57 -27.38
N GLY A 79 -14.57 -8.98 -26.22
CA GLY A 79 -14.11 -9.48 -24.92
C GLY A 79 -14.49 -10.94 -24.72
N ALA A 80 -15.75 -11.32 -24.96
CA ALA A 80 -16.22 -12.70 -24.84
C ALA A 80 -15.48 -13.66 -25.80
N ARG A 81 -15.42 -13.31 -27.09
CA ARG A 81 -14.76 -14.14 -28.11
C ARG A 81 -13.28 -14.35 -27.83
N SER A 82 -12.57 -13.30 -27.39
CA SER A 82 -11.14 -13.38 -27.06
C SER A 82 -10.82 -14.37 -25.93
N LEU A 83 -11.78 -14.59 -25.03
CA LEU A 83 -11.66 -15.53 -23.91
C LEU A 83 -12.24 -16.91 -24.23
N GLY A 84 -12.69 -17.16 -25.46
CA GLY A 84 -13.39 -18.38 -25.85
C GLY A 84 -14.75 -18.55 -25.19
N LEU A 85 -15.38 -17.45 -24.76
CA LEU A 85 -16.69 -17.46 -24.10
C LEU A 85 -17.80 -17.26 -25.11
N GLY A 86 -18.94 -17.91 -24.87
CA GLY A 86 -20.12 -17.76 -25.71
C GLY A 86 -20.66 -16.32 -25.66
N VAL A 87 -20.94 -15.76 -26.83
CA VAL A 87 -21.48 -14.39 -27.04
C VAL A 87 -22.98 -14.30 -26.75
N LYS A 88 -23.55 -15.26 -26.01
CA LYS A 88 -24.95 -15.15 -25.55
C LYS A 88 -25.03 -13.93 -24.62
N GLY A 89 -25.49 -12.82 -25.20
CA GLY A 89 -25.62 -11.54 -24.54
C GLY A 89 -26.64 -11.56 -23.41
N GLY A 90 -26.65 -10.48 -22.63
CA GLY A 90 -27.57 -10.29 -21.51
C GLY A 90 -26.93 -10.50 -20.14
N ARG A 91 -27.71 -10.16 -19.11
CA ARG A 91 -27.29 -10.08 -17.70
C ARG A 91 -26.65 -11.36 -17.14
N HIS A 92 -26.99 -12.51 -17.72
CA HIS A 92 -26.51 -13.83 -17.27
C HIS A 92 -25.48 -14.47 -18.22
N GLY A 93 -24.97 -13.70 -19.19
CA GLY A 93 -23.96 -14.16 -20.13
C GLY A 93 -22.67 -14.63 -19.43
N PRO A 94 -21.95 -15.63 -19.98
CA PRO A 94 -20.68 -16.11 -19.40
C PRO A 94 -19.64 -15.00 -19.19
N PHE A 95 -19.58 -14.03 -20.10
CA PHE A 95 -18.69 -12.87 -19.98
C PHE A 95 -19.09 -11.95 -18.81
N VAL A 96 -20.37 -11.60 -18.70
CA VAL A 96 -20.90 -10.78 -17.58
C VAL A 96 -20.68 -11.47 -16.24
N ARG A 97 -20.83 -12.81 -16.15
CA ARG A 97 -20.48 -13.57 -14.95
C ARG A 97 -18.98 -13.53 -14.63
N THR A 98 -18.13 -13.50 -15.65
CA THR A 98 -16.67 -13.39 -15.49
C THR A 98 -16.29 -12.01 -14.92
N VAL A 99 -16.87 -10.93 -15.46
CA VAL A 99 -16.74 -9.56 -14.90
C VAL A 99 -17.29 -9.51 -13.48
N GLY A 100 -18.48 -10.04 -13.24
CA GLY A 100 -19.09 -10.11 -11.90
C GLY A 100 -18.22 -10.87 -10.90
N ARG A 101 -17.47 -11.87 -11.35
CA ARG A 101 -16.49 -12.57 -10.50
C ARG A 101 -15.31 -11.68 -10.15
N LEU A 102 -14.76 -10.90 -11.09
CA LEU A 102 -13.74 -9.90 -10.77
C LEU A 102 -14.23 -8.88 -9.75
N VAL A 103 -15.48 -8.45 -9.86
CA VAL A 103 -16.12 -7.55 -8.89
C VAL A 103 -16.26 -8.22 -7.52
N ALA A 104 -16.75 -9.46 -7.46
CA ALA A 104 -16.91 -10.20 -6.21
C ALA A 104 -15.57 -10.43 -5.47
N PHE A 105 -14.48 -10.59 -6.22
CA PHE A 105 -13.13 -10.71 -5.68
C PHE A 105 -12.42 -9.36 -5.49
N ARG A 106 -13.12 -8.24 -5.69
CA ARG A 106 -12.62 -6.86 -5.55
C ARG A 106 -11.42 -6.53 -6.43
N LEU A 107 -11.28 -7.24 -7.54
CA LEU A 107 -10.31 -6.93 -8.60
C LEU A 107 -10.85 -5.86 -9.55
N ALA A 108 -12.16 -5.73 -9.60
CA ALA A 108 -12.84 -4.64 -10.27
C ALA A 108 -13.96 -4.07 -9.38
N HIS A 109 -14.42 -2.88 -9.73
CA HIS A 109 -15.59 -2.23 -9.18
C HIS A 109 -16.40 -1.70 -10.36
N LEU A 110 -17.65 -2.13 -10.47
CA LEU A 110 -18.56 -1.56 -11.46
C LEU A 110 -19.29 -0.39 -10.79
N ASP A 111 -19.07 0.82 -11.29
CA ASP A 111 -19.81 1.98 -10.81
C ASP A 111 -21.27 1.88 -11.28
N PRO A 112 -22.25 1.80 -10.36
CA PRO A 112 -23.66 1.67 -10.72
C PRO A 112 -24.25 2.93 -11.37
N ARG A 113 -23.60 4.09 -11.28
CA ARG A 113 -24.09 5.35 -11.85
C ARG A 113 -23.73 5.49 -13.33
N ASP A 114 -22.47 5.24 -13.63
CA ASP A 114 -21.90 5.52 -14.96
C ASP A 114 -21.67 4.25 -15.78
N GLY A 115 -21.86 3.07 -15.18
CA GLY A 115 -21.64 1.78 -15.84
C GLY A 115 -20.17 1.50 -16.16
N VAL A 116 -19.25 2.24 -15.53
CA VAL A 116 -17.80 2.14 -15.75
C VAL A 116 -17.20 1.03 -14.90
N LEU A 117 -16.38 0.18 -15.49
CA LEU A 117 -15.62 -0.86 -14.80
C LEU A 117 -14.26 -0.31 -14.36
N LEU A 118 -14.13 0.05 -13.09
CA LEU A 118 -12.86 0.39 -12.47
C LEU A 118 -12.09 -0.89 -12.16
N THR A 119 -10.90 -1.08 -12.75
CA THR A 119 -10.12 -2.33 -12.61
C THR A 119 -8.76 -2.08 -11.98
N ARG A 120 -8.37 -2.94 -11.03
CA ARG A 120 -7.03 -2.95 -10.44
C ARG A 120 -6.01 -3.54 -11.43
N ARG A 121 -4.83 -2.93 -11.49
CA ARG A 121 -3.70 -3.44 -12.28
C ARG A 121 -2.91 -4.53 -11.58
N LYS A 122 -2.96 -4.56 -10.23
CA LYS A 122 -2.26 -5.53 -9.40
C LYS A 122 -3.20 -6.20 -8.39
N LEU A 123 -2.90 -7.45 -8.06
CA LEU A 123 -3.65 -8.25 -7.11
C LEU A 123 -2.96 -8.23 -5.75
N ALA A 124 -3.75 -8.22 -4.69
CA ALA A 124 -3.23 -8.42 -3.35
C ALA A 124 -2.66 -9.85 -3.20
N PRO A 125 -1.68 -10.04 -2.30
CA PRO A 125 -1.39 -11.36 -1.75
C PRO A 125 -2.67 -11.98 -1.17
N LEU A 126 -2.82 -13.30 -1.31
CA LEU A 126 -4.00 -14.00 -0.79
C LEU A 126 -4.16 -13.84 0.72
N THR A 127 -5.40 -13.58 1.14
CA THR A 127 -5.76 -13.55 2.56
C THR A 127 -5.76 -14.96 3.16
N ARG A 128 -5.65 -15.06 4.49
CA ARG A 128 -5.68 -16.33 5.22
C ARG A 128 -6.91 -17.19 4.87
N VAL A 129 -8.08 -16.55 4.82
CA VAL A 129 -9.37 -17.20 4.49
C VAL A 129 -9.40 -17.73 3.06
N GLN A 130 -8.76 -17.02 2.11
CA GLN A 130 -8.65 -17.48 0.72
C GLN A 130 -7.70 -18.67 0.60
N ILE A 131 -6.57 -18.65 1.32
CA ILE A 131 -5.60 -19.74 1.35
C ILE A 131 -6.25 -21.02 1.88
N GLU A 132 -7.10 -20.93 2.91
CA GLU A 132 -7.79 -22.10 3.49
C GLU A 132 -8.69 -22.83 2.49
N LYS A 133 -9.17 -22.14 1.44
CA LYS A 133 -9.95 -22.73 0.35
C LYS A 133 -9.10 -23.49 -0.68
N LEU A 134 -7.78 -23.31 -0.68
CA LEU A 134 -6.88 -24.01 -1.59
C LEU A 134 -6.65 -25.47 -1.13
N PRO A 135 -6.41 -26.40 -2.06
CA PRO A 135 -5.92 -27.74 -1.74
C PRO A 135 -4.65 -27.73 -0.88
N ARG A 136 -4.47 -28.74 0.00
CA ARG A 136 -3.31 -28.80 0.92
C ARG A 136 -1.97 -28.52 0.25
N PRO A 137 -1.64 -29.15 -0.91
CA PRO A 137 -0.34 -28.94 -1.54
C PRO A 137 -0.08 -27.47 -1.93
N LEU A 138 -1.12 -26.76 -2.40
CA LEU A 138 -1.01 -25.35 -2.77
C LEU A 138 -0.89 -24.43 -1.55
N ARG A 139 -1.41 -24.84 -0.39
CA ARG A 139 -1.24 -24.07 0.85
C ARG A 139 0.19 -24.17 1.38
N ASP A 140 0.77 -25.36 1.30
CA ASP A 140 2.15 -25.61 1.73
C ASP A 140 3.12 -24.87 0.80
N GLU A 141 2.91 -24.97 -0.52
CA GLU A 141 3.67 -24.20 -1.53
C GLU A 141 3.53 -22.69 -1.32
N HIS A 142 2.32 -22.19 -1.00
CA HIS A 142 2.13 -20.76 -0.71
C HIS A 142 2.88 -20.31 0.56
N ALA A 143 2.94 -21.17 1.59
CA ALA A 143 3.68 -20.89 2.81
C ALA A 143 5.20 -20.84 2.54
N GLU A 144 5.72 -21.75 1.72
CA GLU A 144 7.11 -21.72 1.26
C GLU A 144 7.41 -20.47 0.44
N TRP A 145 6.52 -20.12 -0.49
CA TRP A 145 6.62 -18.92 -1.31
C TRP A 145 6.65 -17.66 -0.43
N GLN A 146 5.73 -17.53 0.54
CA GLN A 146 5.74 -16.42 1.50
C GLN A 146 7.01 -16.38 2.34
N ALA A 147 7.51 -17.54 2.78
CA ALA A 147 8.73 -17.60 3.56
C ALA A 147 9.95 -17.18 2.73
N HIS A 148 9.95 -17.46 1.42
CA HIS A 148 10.97 -17.01 0.48
C HIS A 148 10.85 -15.50 0.22
N ASP A 149 9.64 -15.00 -0.06
CA ASP A 149 9.38 -13.59 -0.33
C ASP A 149 9.71 -12.70 0.89
N ARG A 150 9.36 -13.16 2.11
CA ARG A 150 9.76 -12.48 3.37
C ARG A 150 11.27 -12.50 3.62
N ARG A 151 11.99 -13.50 3.12
CA ARG A 151 13.46 -13.57 3.16
C ARG A 151 14.10 -12.66 2.10
N THR A 152 13.33 -12.30 1.08
CA THR A 152 13.68 -11.34 0.04
C THR A 152 12.85 -10.06 0.21
N PRO A 153 12.88 -9.34 1.36
CA PRO A 153 12.17 -8.07 1.45
C PRO A 153 12.84 -7.08 0.50
N ASP A 154 12.09 -6.77 -0.56
CA ASP A 154 12.27 -5.79 -1.64
C ASP A 154 13.51 -4.89 -1.49
N VAL A 155 14.69 -5.44 -1.84
CA VAL A 155 15.96 -4.70 -1.92
C VAL A 155 15.78 -3.46 -2.77
N GLU A 156 14.93 -3.52 -3.80
CA GLU A 156 14.65 -2.41 -4.70
C GLU A 156 13.80 -1.33 -4.04
N ARG A 157 12.80 -1.68 -3.23
CA ARG A 157 12.06 -0.69 -2.41
C ARG A 157 12.89 -0.11 -1.29
N LEU A 158 13.74 -0.90 -0.65
CA LEU A 158 14.70 -0.40 0.32
C LEU A 158 15.67 0.59 -0.34
N ARG A 159 16.14 0.27 -1.56
CA ARG A 159 16.97 1.14 -2.40
C ARG A 159 16.22 2.40 -2.83
N ARG A 160 14.98 2.30 -3.32
CA ARG A 160 14.15 3.45 -3.73
C ARG A 160 13.89 4.40 -2.56
N ARG A 161 13.54 3.85 -1.40
CA ARG A 161 13.35 4.64 -0.17
C ARG A 161 14.64 5.29 0.31
N SER A 162 15.75 4.56 0.28
CA SER A 162 17.08 5.08 0.63
C SER A 162 17.50 6.23 -0.29
N ARG A 163 17.28 6.11 -1.60
CA ARG A 163 17.52 7.16 -2.61
C ARG A 163 16.68 8.41 -2.38
N GLN A 164 15.39 8.24 -2.09
CA GLN A 164 14.51 9.37 -1.77
C GLN A 164 14.96 10.11 -0.51
N LEU A 165 15.28 9.38 0.56
CA LEU A 165 15.80 9.98 1.79
C LEU A 165 17.13 10.70 1.56
N ALA A 166 18.06 10.08 0.80
CA ALA A 166 19.32 10.72 0.43
C ALA A 166 19.10 12.05 -0.30
N LEU A 167 18.17 12.08 -1.27
CA LEU A 167 17.85 13.29 -2.01
C LEU A 167 17.28 14.38 -1.10
N SER A 168 16.34 14.04 -0.22
CA SER A 168 15.77 15.01 0.72
C SER A 168 16.82 15.58 1.68
N LEU A 169 17.78 14.78 2.15
CA LEU A 169 18.85 15.27 3.03
C LEU A 169 19.75 16.29 2.31
N LEU A 170 20.10 16.02 1.05
CA LEU A 170 20.88 16.94 0.23
C LEU A 170 20.10 18.22 -0.10
N GLU A 171 18.80 18.12 -0.38
CA GLU A 171 17.92 19.28 -0.60
C GLU A 171 17.78 20.15 0.66
N CYS A 172 17.82 19.54 1.85
CA CYS A 172 17.89 20.26 3.13
C CYS A 172 19.27 20.89 3.41
N GLY A 173 20.25 20.69 2.54
CA GLY A 173 21.60 21.27 2.65
C GLY A 173 22.60 20.42 3.42
N GLU A 174 22.30 19.15 3.73
CA GLU A 174 23.28 18.24 4.30
C GLU A 174 24.38 17.92 3.28
N SER A 175 25.62 17.77 3.75
CA SER A 175 26.72 17.30 2.91
C SER A 175 26.58 15.81 2.58
N ARG A 176 27.27 15.35 1.54
CA ARG A 176 27.32 13.93 1.14
C ARG A 176 27.64 13.00 2.31
N ASP A 177 28.66 13.36 3.10
CA ASP A 177 29.12 12.54 4.22
C ASP A 177 28.12 12.53 5.38
N GLU A 178 27.38 13.63 5.59
CA GLU A 178 26.32 13.72 6.60
C GLU A 178 25.12 12.87 6.21
N ALA A 179 24.70 12.92 4.94
CA ALA A 179 23.62 12.09 4.42
C ALA A 179 23.94 10.59 4.51
N GLU A 180 25.18 10.18 4.20
CA GLU A 180 25.62 8.79 4.39
C GLU A 180 25.57 8.39 5.87
N ARG A 181 26.12 9.20 6.78
CA ARG A 181 26.07 8.95 8.23
C ARG A 181 24.63 8.87 8.74
N GLN A 182 23.72 9.68 8.21
CA GLN A 182 22.31 9.68 8.59
C GLN A 182 21.59 8.39 8.19
N LEU A 183 21.76 7.94 6.93
CA LEU A 183 21.19 6.68 6.46
C LEU A 183 21.74 5.47 7.23
N HIS A 184 23.03 5.50 7.59
CA HIS A 184 23.62 4.49 8.47
C HIS A 184 22.98 4.48 9.86
N ARG A 185 22.75 5.65 10.47
CA ARG A 185 22.03 5.75 11.77
C ARG A 185 20.63 5.14 11.69
N TRP A 186 19.97 5.27 10.54
CA TRP A 186 18.67 4.64 10.27
C TRP A 186 18.74 3.16 9.86
N ARG A 187 19.91 2.52 10.02
CA ARG A 187 20.15 1.09 9.80
C ARG A 187 20.04 0.61 8.35
N TYR A 188 20.27 1.50 7.36
CA TYR A 188 20.48 1.07 5.98
C TYR A 188 21.86 0.42 5.82
N HIS A 189 21.96 -0.59 4.94
CA HIS A 189 23.21 -1.31 4.67
C HIS A 189 24.25 -0.38 4.00
N PRO A 190 25.55 -0.45 4.37
CA PRO A 190 26.59 0.43 3.83
C PRO A 190 26.66 0.54 2.31
N ALA A 191 26.52 -0.59 1.63
CA ALA A 191 26.52 -0.61 0.16
C ALA A 191 25.34 0.18 -0.44
N LEU A 192 24.13 0.05 0.15
CA LEU A 192 22.94 0.76 -0.31
C LEU A 192 22.99 2.25 0.02
N THR A 193 23.54 2.62 1.17
CA THR A 193 23.74 4.02 1.58
C THR A 193 24.64 4.75 0.59
N ARG A 194 25.82 4.19 0.31
CA ARG A 194 26.78 4.78 -0.64
C ARG A 194 26.21 4.87 -2.05
N GLU A 195 25.52 3.83 -2.51
CA GLU A 195 24.83 3.82 -3.81
C GLU A 195 23.77 4.94 -3.88
N SER A 196 22.94 5.06 -2.85
CA SER A 196 21.81 6.00 -2.81
C SER A 196 22.24 7.45 -2.73
N VAL A 197 23.27 7.76 -1.93
CA VAL A 197 23.80 9.12 -1.81
C VAL A 197 24.54 9.55 -3.08
N THR A 198 25.27 8.63 -3.72
CA THR A 198 25.92 8.92 -5.01
C THR A 198 24.88 9.31 -6.06
N TRP A 199 23.83 8.49 -6.21
CA TRP A 199 22.71 8.77 -7.11
C TRP A 199 22.02 10.11 -6.80
N ALA A 200 21.77 10.40 -5.53
CA ALA A 200 21.10 11.63 -5.11
C ALA A 200 21.95 12.88 -5.39
N TRP A 201 23.27 12.80 -5.16
CA TRP A 201 24.21 13.88 -5.42
C TRP A 201 24.29 14.23 -6.91
N GLU A 202 24.42 13.21 -7.77
CA GLU A 202 24.42 13.40 -9.23
C GLU A 202 23.15 14.11 -9.70
N ARG A 203 22.00 13.72 -9.14
CA ARG A 203 20.70 14.32 -9.47
C ARG A 203 20.57 15.75 -8.94
N HIS A 204 21.02 16.02 -7.71
CA HIS A 204 21.00 17.35 -7.10
C HIS A 204 21.90 18.33 -7.89
N CYS A 205 23.11 17.93 -8.26
CA CYS A 205 23.99 18.75 -9.11
C CYS A 205 23.38 19.01 -10.49
N THR A 206 22.76 18.00 -11.10
CA THR A 206 22.07 18.17 -12.40
C THR A 206 20.90 19.15 -12.28
N ALA A 207 20.12 19.08 -11.20
CA ALA A 207 19.02 20.00 -10.94
C ALA A 207 19.51 21.44 -10.71
N LEU A 208 20.58 21.63 -9.94
CA LEU A 208 21.22 22.94 -9.76
C LEU A 208 21.77 23.51 -11.07
N ALA A 209 22.37 22.69 -11.91
CA ALA A 209 22.85 23.11 -13.23
C ALA A 209 21.71 23.50 -14.18
N ALA A 210 20.59 22.76 -14.13
CA ALA A 210 19.39 23.03 -14.92
C ALA A 210 18.62 24.27 -14.44
N ALA A 211 18.67 24.58 -13.14
CA ALA A 211 18.08 25.79 -12.57
C ALA A 211 18.78 27.08 -13.04
N GLY A 212 19.94 26.95 -13.70
CA GLY A 212 20.77 28.08 -14.11
C GLY A 212 21.36 28.84 -12.91
N PRO A 213 22.40 29.65 -13.11
CA PRO A 213 22.81 30.58 -12.06
C PRO A 213 21.59 31.46 -11.69
N PRO A 214 21.35 31.75 -10.40
CA PRO A 214 20.37 32.78 -10.04
C PRO A 214 20.71 34.02 -10.86
N PRO A 215 19.73 34.76 -11.41
CA PRO A 215 20.02 35.92 -12.24
C PRO A 215 20.99 36.84 -11.50
N GLY A 216 22.26 36.76 -11.90
CA GLY A 216 23.32 37.59 -11.38
C GLY A 216 22.92 39.02 -11.66
N HIS A 217 22.96 39.84 -10.61
CA HIS A 217 22.79 41.27 -10.65
C HIS A 217 23.47 41.86 -11.91
N ARG A 218 22.70 42.11 -12.96
CA ARG A 218 23.12 42.91 -14.10
C ARG A 218 22.72 44.36 -13.82
N GLY A 219 23.74 45.20 -13.67
CA GLY A 219 23.65 46.63 -13.94
C GLY A 219 23.75 47.53 -12.72
N ALA A 220 24.98 47.84 -12.30
CA ALA A 220 25.30 49.24 -12.06
C ALA A 220 25.99 49.74 -13.33
N PRO A 221 25.48 50.76 -14.03
CA PRO A 221 26.21 51.37 -15.13
C PRO A 221 27.43 52.09 -14.58
N ASP A 222 28.54 51.98 -15.31
CA ASP A 222 29.76 52.74 -15.10
C ASP A 222 29.44 54.23 -14.96
N HIS A 223 29.77 54.81 -13.80
CA HIS A 223 29.83 56.25 -13.61
C HIS A 223 31.31 56.61 -13.42
N PRO A 224 31.92 57.41 -14.31
CA PRO A 224 33.29 57.84 -14.13
C PRO A 224 33.37 58.93 -13.07
N ASP A 225 34.42 58.81 -12.25
CA ASP A 225 35.12 59.84 -11.49
C ASP A 225 34.34 60.67 -10.46
N GLY A 226 34.66 60.45 -9.18
CA GLY A 226 34.03 61.18 -8.09
C GLY A 226 34.48 60.83 -6.68
N TRP A 227 35.79 60.72 -6.44
CA TRP A 227 36.51 60.82 -5.14
C TRP A 227 35.72 60.77 -3.81
N SER A 228 36.14 59.81 -2.95
CA SER A 228 36.44 59.96 -1.50
C SER A 228 35.34 60.58 -0.60
N THR A 229 34.89 59.99 0.50
CA THR A 229 35.63 59.55 1.70
C THR A 229 34.60 59.16 2.77
N ALA A 230 35.04 58.44 3.81
CA ALA A 230 34.44 58.33 5.17
C ALA A 230 33.73 56.98 5.51
N PRO A 231 33.60 56.63 6.81
CA PRO A 231 34.50 55.68 7.44
C PRO A 231 33.80 54.49 8.11
N ARG A 232 34.58 53.47 8.47
CA ARG A 232 34.19 52.38 9.40
C ARG A 232 33.62 52.95 10.70
N LEU A 233 32.43 52.49 11.10
CA LEU A 233 31.95 52.60 12.48
C LEU A 233 31.75 51.20 13.07
N GLN A 234 32.48 50.96 14.15
CA GLN A 234 32.44 49.79 15.03
C GLN A 234 31.21 49.85 15.97
N PRO A 235 30.79 48.73 16.59
CA PRO A 235 29.68 48.73 17.54
C PRO A 235 30.17 49.10 18.96
N ARG A 236 29.31 49.76 19.76
CA ARG A 236 29.50 49.84 21.22
C ARG A 236 28.19 49.87 22.03
N PRO A 237 28.23 49.47 23.31
CA PRO A 237 27.10 48.94 24.10
C PRO A 237 26.69 49.84 25.30
N THR A 238 25.78 49.30 26.14
CA THR A 238 25.36 49.71 27.52
C THR A 238 24.34 50.86 27.60
N GLY A 239 23.37 50.93 28.53
CA GLY A 239 23.00 50.14 29.71
C GLY A 239 21.69 50.68 30.34
N VAL A 240 21.08 49.87 31.22
CA VAL A 240 19.94 50.15 32.15
C VAL A 240 20.53 50.88 33.40
N PRO A 241 19.84 51.67 34.30
CA PRO A 241 18.56 51.41 35.01
C PRO A 241 17.82 52.70 35.54
N PRO A 242 17.08 52.72 36.68
CA PRO A 242 15.94 51.92 37.21
C PRO A 242 14.69 52.84 37.48
N THR A 243 13.56 52.36 38.01
CA THR A 243 13.17 52.54 39.44
C THR A 243 11.81 51.89 39.78
N THR A 244 11.79 51.26 40.96
CA THR A 244 10.77 50.66 41.85
C THR A 244 9.28 51.05 41.75
N ALA A 245 8.38 50.08 42.01
CA ALA A 245 7.32 50.19 43.04
C ALA A 245 6.67 48.81 43.34
N THR A 246 6.29 48.66 44.62
CA THR A 246 5.88 47.46 45.36
C THR A 246 4.34 47.35 45.49
N GLY A 247 3.83 46.11 45.63
CA GLY A 247 2.51 45.78 46.25
C GLY A 247 1.41 45.47 45.23
N GLY A 248 0.61 44.39 45.27
CA GLY A 248 0.32 43.41 46.33
C GLY A 248 -1.12 43.55 46.80
N ALA A 249 -2.07 42.76 46.25
CA ALA A 249 -3.47 42.47 46.67
C ALA A 249 -4.34 42.26 45.41
N GLU A 250 -5.38 41.43 45.28
CA GLU A 250 -6.12 40.44 46.08
C GLU A 250 -7.02 39.68 45.05
N HIS A 251 -7.39 38.44 45.37
CA HIS A 251 -8.45 37.63 44.72
C HIS A 251 -9.84 38.05 45.27
N PRO A 252 -11.04 37.54 44.82
CA PRO A 252 -11.42 36.63 43.71
C PRO A 252 -12.72 37.02 42.91
N ALA A 253 -13.08 36.17 41.93
CA ALA A 253 -14.36 35.78 41.24
C ALA A 253 -15.75 36.40 41.65
N PRO A 254 -16.86 36.33 40.86
CA PRO A 254 -17.25 35.23 39.94
C PRO A 254 -18.10 35.53 38.66
N ASP A 255 -18.38 34.44 37.94
CA ASP A 255 -19.54 34.13 37.07
C ASP A 255 -19.81 34.91 35.77
N ALA A 256 -19.65 34.23 34.62
CA ALA A 256 -20.76 33.64 33.88
C ALA A 256 -20.34 33.21 32.45
N ASP A 257 -20.61 31.93 32.16
CA ASP A 257 -21.12 31.41 30.90
C ASP A 257 -20.28 31.52 29.61
N ARG A 258 -19.73 30.38 29.16
CA ARG A 258 -19.79 29.90 27.75
C ARG A 258 -19.12 28.53 27.56
N GLY A 259 -19.96 27.55 27.24
CA GLY A 259 -19.83 26.74 26.01
C GLY A 259 -18.65 25.79 25.88
N ALA A 260 -18.94 24.51 26.13
CA ALA A 260 -18.12 23.34 25.82
C ALA A 260 -17.76 23.20 24.33
N LEU A 261 -16.53 22.72 24.06
CA LEU A 261 -16.22 21.85 22.93
C LEU A 261 -15.24 20.77 23.40
N ASP A 262 -15.80 19.57 23.57
CA ASP A 262 -15.12 18.33 23.90
C ASP A 262 -14.32 17.78 22.71
N HIS A 263 -13.12 17.31 23.03
CA HIS A 263 -12.35 16.32 22.28
C HIS A 263 -13.07 14.97 22.29
N PRO A 264 -12.94 14.16 21.22
CA PRO A 264 -12.83 12.72 21.45
C PRO A 264 -11.62 12.11 20.75
N ASP A 265 -10.59 11.81 21.55
CA ASP A 265 -9.64 10.74 21.29
C ASP A 265 -10.28 9.39 21.68
N GLY A 266 -10.23 8.40 20.78
CA GLY A 266 -10.85 7.09 21.01
C GLY A 266 -10.31 5.99 20.08
N TRP A 267 -9.04 5.62 20.26
CA TRP A 267 -8.47 4.40 19.70
C TRP A 267 -8.80 3.19 20.61
N PRO A 268 -9.30 2.05 20.10
CA PRO A 268 -9.64 0.91 20.95
C PRO A 268 -8.40 0.10 21.40
N PRO A 269 -8.36 -0.40 22.66
CA PRO A 269 -7.22 -1.14 23.20
C PRO A 269 -7.18 -2.60 22.74
N THR A 270 -5.95 -3.10 22.50
CA THR A 270 -5.62 -4.50 22.23
C THR A 270 -5.78 -5.41 23.47
N PRO A 271 -6.26 -6.65 23.35
CA PRO A 271 -6.30 -7.57 24.49
C PRO A 271 -4.91 -8.15 24.83
N ARG A 272 -4.59 -8.08 26.12
CA ARG A 272 -3.38 -8.63 26.75
C ARG A 272 -3.46 -10.15 26.89
N THR A 273 -2.32 -10.78 26.66
CA THR A 273 -1.95 -12.15 27.02
C THR A 273 -2.01 -12.35 28.53
N THR A 274 -2.65 -13.42 28.97
CA THR A 274 -2.54 -13.94 30.35
C THR A 274 -1.88 -15.31 30.31
N THR A 275 -0.79 -15.43 31.06
CA THR A 275 0.01 -16.65 31.22
C THR A 275 -0.27 -17.28 32.59
N GLY A 276 -0.51 -18.60 32.59
CA GLY A 276 -0.18 -19.53 33.69
C GLY A 276 -1.36 -20.08 34.52
N PRO A 277 -1.20 -21.22 35.27
CA PRO A 277 -0.05 -22.13 35.35
C PRO A 277 -0.37 -23.65 35.23
N THR A 278 0.70 -24.41 34.96
CA THR A 278 1.12 -25.75 35.43
C THR A 278 0.10 -26.77 35.98
N GLY A 279 0.11 -27.97 35.39
CA GLY A 279 -0.40 -29.22 35.99
C GLY A 279 0.15 -30.45 35.26
N VAL A 280 0.86 -31.32 35.99
CA VAL A 280 1.65 -32.46 35.51
C VAL A 280 0.98 -33.78 35.94
N GLN A 281 0.65 -34.66 34.95
CA GLN A 281 0.67 -36.16 34.93
C GLN A 281 -0.23 -36.97 35.93
N PRO A 282 -0.39 -38.32 35.82
CA PRO A 282 -0.38 -39.30 34.70
C PRO A 282 -1.50 -40.40 34.77
N THR A 283 -1.52 -41.32 33.77
CA THR A 283 -2.15 -42.68 33.73
C THR A 283 -3.70 -42.72 33.63
N THR A 284 -4.40 -43.62 32.93
CA THR A 284 -4.31 -45.09 32.88
C THR A 284 -4.86 -45.69 31.57
N ARG A 285 -4.39 -46.92 31.32
CA ARG A 285 -4.80 -47.94 30.35
C ARG A 285 -6.02 -48.74 30.87
N THR A 286 -6.70 -49.47 29.97
CA THR A 286 -7.73 -50.53 30.20
C THR A 286 -9.17 -49.99 30.21
N GLY A 287 -10.19 -50.54 29.55
CA GLY A 287 -10.40 -51.73 28.72
C GLY A 287 -11.88 -51.75 28.30
N GLY A 288 -12.22 -52.29 27.13
CA GLY A 288 -13.10 -53.47 27.02
C GLY A 288 -13.86 -53.38 25.68
N ALA A 289 -13.73 -54.36 24.77
CA ALA A 289 -14.40 -55.67 24.75
C ALA A 289 -15.83 -55.51 24.16
N GLU A 290 -16.13 -55.97 22.94
CA GLU A 290 -16.60 -57.31 22.49
C GLU A 290 -17.26 -57.04 21.09
N HIS A 291 -17.47 -57.92 20.12
CA HIS A 291 -17.73 -59.36 20.09
C HIS A 291 -17.77 -59.84 18.61
N LEU A 292 -17.47 -61.14 18.40
CA LEU A 292 -17.99 -62.06 17.35
C LEU A 292 -17.64 -61.85 15.86
N GLY A 293 -16.77 -62.73 15.34
CA GLY A 293 -16.99 -63.39 14.03
C GLY A 293 -17.86 -64.66 14.20
N PRO A 294 -17.94 -65.61 13.24
CA PRO A 294 -17.34 -65.66 11.89
C PRO A 294 -18.39 -65.98 10.78
N ASP A 295 -17.92 -66.18 9.55
CA ASP A 295 -18.45 -67.04 8.46
C ASP A 295 -18.18 -66.37 7.10
N ALA A 296 -17.72 -67.01 6.03
CA ALA A 296 -17.14 -68.32 5.80
C ALA A 296 -16.44 -68.20 4.43
N ASP A 297 -15.27 -68.80 4.30
CA ASP A 297 -14.64 -69.11 3.01
C ASP A 297 -15.44 -70.23 2.33
N GLY A 298 -15.60 -70.14 1.01
CA GLY A 298 -16.33 -71.12 0.23
C GLY A 298 -16.08 -70.96 -1.26
N ALA A 299 -14.83 -71.21 -1.67
CA ALA A 299 -14.49 -71.48 -3.06
C ALA A 299 -14.92 -72.90 -3.45
N ALA A 300 -15.90 -73.01 -4.34
CA ALA A 300 -16.09 -74.02 -5.41
C ALA A 300 -17.53 -73.93 -5.94
#